data_AF-A0A842SZ37-F1
#
_entry.id   AF-A0A842SZ37-F1
#
_cell.length_a   1.000
_cell.length_b   1.000
_cell.length_c   1.000
_cell.angle_alpha   90.00
_cell.angle_beta   90.00
_cell.angle_gamma   90.00
#
_symmetry.space_group_name_H-M   'P 1'
#
loop_
_entity.id
_entity.type
_entity.pdbx_description
1 polymer ?
#
loop_
_entity_poly.entity_id
_entity_poly.type
_entity_poly.pdbx_seq_one_letter_code
_entity_poly.pdbx_strand_id
1 'polypeptide(L)'
;MSEEISPQLNIALMRIARELGEDEDSKIYNLQLKGIFLPVVKVQLKGSRIFVDIRETFQEKRYYELLKIFRNEINYYEKCLGRNFFELINQNGEKFIKYSILIQSQVVDQNINIDLFESYNFKENDMNEDEWFNLQNSDEWKKAQIQVAREIISTMLLKRF
;
A
#
# COMPACT_ATOMS: atom_id res chain seq x y z
N MET A 1 2.51 24.07 23.24
CA MET A 1 3.81 23.36 23.41
C MET A 1 3.72 22.14 22.53
N SER A 2 4.60 22.00 21.54
CA SER A 2 4.68 20.80 20.70
C SER A 2 5.38 19.71 21.52
N GLU A 3 4.60 18.78 22.06
CA GLU A 3 5.17 17.60 22.74
C GLU A 3 5.74 16.69 21.67
N GLU A 4 7.05 16.49 21.74
CA GLU A 4 7.79 15.63 20.82
C GLU A 4 7.30 14.19 20.96
N ILE A 5 6.83 13.61 19.85
CA ILE A 5 6.54 12.19 19.74
C ILE A 5 7.73 11.40 20.28
N SER A 6 7.48 10.40 21.14
CA SER A 6 8.53 9.56 21.73
C SER A 6 9.53 9.11 20.66
N PRO A 7 10.84 9.39 20.81
CA PRO A 7 11.86 9.01 19.84
C PRO A 7 11.86 7.50 19.52
N GLN A 8 11.48 6.67 20.50
CA GLN A 8 11.39 5.22 20.35
C GLN A 8 10.27 4.79 19.39
N LEU A 9 9.15 5.51 19.40
CA LEU A 9 8.00 5.25 18.52
C LEU A 9 8.28 5.69 17.08
N ASN A 10 8.93 6.84 16.91
CA ASN A 10 9.41 7.26 15.59
C ASN A 10 10.41 6.24 15.02
N ILE A 11 11.32 5.73 15.84
CA ILE A 11 12.23 4.66 15.45
C ILE A 11 11.45 3.38 15.09
N ALA A 12 10.43 3.00 15.86
CA ALA A 12 9.60 1.84 15.58
C ALA A 12 8.84 1.98 14.25
N LEU A 13 8.19 3.10 13.99
CA LEU A 13 7.51 3.38 12.72
C LEU A 13 8.49 3.43 11.54
N MET A 14 9.68 4.00 11.73
CA MET A 14 10.74 3.96 10.73
C MET A 14 11.27 2.55 10.49
N ARG A 15 11.29 1.69 11.51
CA ARG A 15 11.65 0.29 11.39
C ARG A 15 10.55 -0.51 10.72
N ILE A 16 9.27 -0.33 11.06
CA ILE A 16 8.15 -0.89 10.30
C ILE A 16 8.26 -0.48 8.82
N ALA A 17 8.55 0.79 8.55
CA ALA A 17 8.77 1.26 7.19
C ALA A 17 10.03 0.69 6.51
N ARG A 18 11.04 0.20 7.26
CA ARG A 18 12.32 -0.31 6.74
C ARG A 18 12.46 -1.83 6.74
N GLU A 19 12.18 -2.52 7.85
CA GLU A 19 12.21 -3.97 8.00
C GLU A 19 11.17 -4.62 7.09
N LEU A 20 9.96 -4.04 6.99
CA LEU A 20 9.01 -4.47 5.96
C LEU A 20 9.50 -4.10 4.56
N GLY A 21 10.40 -3.13 4.39
CA GLY A 21 11.06 -2.84 3.11
C GLY A 21 12.07 -3.92 2.70
N GLU A 22 12.87 -4.43 3.63
CA GLU A 22 13.84 -5.50 3.37
C GLU A 22 13.15 -6.84 3.04
N ASP A 23 12.06 -7.17 3.72
CA ASP A 23 11.25 -8.35 3.38
C ASP A 23 10.35 -8.13 2.14
N GLU A 24 9.82 -6.92 1.95
CA GLU A 24 9.10 -6.52 0.74
C GLU A 24 10.03 -6.60 -0.48
N ASP A 25 11.30 -6.24 -0.39
CA ASP A 25 12.25 -6.34 -1.50
C ASP A 25 12.30 -7.77 -2.06
N SER A 26 12.24 -8.79 -1.20
CA SER A 26 12.17 -10.18 -1.64
C SER A 26 10.82 -10.53 -2.32
N LYS A 27 9.71 -10.02 -1.80
CA LYS A 27 8.34 -10.24 -2.35
C LYS A 27 8.14 -9.47 -3.67
N ILE A 28 8.57 -8.21 -3.73
CA ILE A 28 8.62 -7.37 -4.95
C ILE A 28 9.52 -8.02 -5.98
N TYR A 29 10.73 -8.44 -5.60
CA TYR A 29 11.65 -9.11 -6.52
C TYR A 29 11.02 -10.37 -7.12
N ASN A 30 10.37 -11.20 -6.30
CA ASN A 30 9.62 -12.37 -6.77
C ASN A 30 8.47 -11.99 -7.73
N LEU A 31 7.77 -10.88 -7.48
CA LEU A 31 6.74 -10.35 -8.38
C LEU A 31 7.36 -9.83 -9.70
N GLN A 32 8.51 -9.16 -9.64
CA GLN A 32 9.25 -8.67 -10.81
C GLN A 32 9.74 -9.81 -11.69
N LEU A 33 10.20 -10.93 -11.10
CA LEU A 33 10.52 -12.15 -11.85
C LEU A 33 9.30 -12.73 -12.59
N LYS A 34 8.09 -12.48 -12.08
CA LYS A 34 6.81 -12.81 -12.73
C LYS A 34 6.33 -11.72 -13.71
N GLY A 35 7.10 -10.66 -13.94
CA GLY A 35 6.75 -9.54 -14.82
C GLY A 35 5.75 -8.54 -14.21
N ILE A 36 5.57 -8.58 -12.89
CA ILE A 36 4.72 -7.67 -12.13
C ILE A 36 5.61 -6.63 -11.49
N PHE A 37 5.50 -5.41 -11.99
CA PHE A 37 6.19 -4.28 -11.40
C PHE A 37 5.21 -3.56 -10.47
N LEU A 38 5.71 -3.19 -9.29
CA LEU A 38 5.03 -2.26 -8.40
C LEU A 38 5.70 -0.88 -8.54
N PRO A 39 5.60 -0.20 -9.71
CA PRO A 39 6.26 1.08 -9.87
C PRO A 39 5.44 2.12 -9.12
N VAL A 40 5.95 2.50 -7.96
CA VAL A 40 5.60 3.76 -7.30
C VAL A 40 4.16 3.77 -6.81
N VAL A 41 3.99 3.39 -5.55
CA VAL A 41 2.73 3.63 -4.86
C VAL A 41 2.56 5.12 -4.66
N LYS A 42 1.76 5.75 -5.52
CA LYS A 42 1.05 6.97 -5.15
C LYS A 42 -0.10 6.56 -4.25
N VAL A 43 0.19 6.39 -2.96
CA VAL A 43 -0.89 6.33 -1.96
C VAL A 43 -1.54 7.70 -1.97
N GLN A 44 -2.74 7.77 -2.53
CA GLN A 44 -3.63 8.88 -2.26
C GLN A 44 -4.53 8.47 -1.11
N LEU A 45 -4.28 9.06 0.06
CA LEU A 45 -5.23 9.02 1.17
C LEU A 45 -6.46 9.82 0.74
N LYS A 46 -7.54 9.13 0.35
CA LYS A 46 -8.84 9.76 0.05
C LYS A 46 -9.85 9.24 1.06
N GLY A 47 -9.94 9.94 2.20
CA GLY A 47 -10.76 9.48 3.32
C GLY A 47 -10.25 8.13 3.82
N SER A 48 -11.13 7.13 3.89
CA SER A 48 -10.86 5.80 4.47
C SER A 48 -10.20 4.79 3.50
N ARG A 49 -9.58 5.25 2.41
CA ARG A 49 -9.05 4.36 1.35
C ARG A 49 -7.65 4.77 0.89
N ILE A 50 -6.83 3.75 0.63
CA ILE A 50 -5.49 3.81 0.05
C ILE A 50 -5.54 3.18 -1.34
N PHE A 51 -5.02 3.91 -2.33
CA PHE A 51 -4.86 3.43 -3.70
C PHE A 51 -3.43 2.94 -3.93
N VAL A 52 -3.29 1.74 -4.48
CA VAL A 52 -2.01 1.15 -4.86
C VAL A 52 -2.03 0.90 -6.35
N ASP A 53 -1.23 1.66 -7.10
CA ASP A 53 -1.09 1.50 -8.55
C ASP A 53 -0.11 0.36 -8.86
N ILE A 54 -0.51 -0.54 -9.75
CA ILE A 54 0.24 -1.72 -10.19
C ILE A 54 0.48 -1.62 -11.70
N ARG A 55 1.65 -2.09 -12.15
CA ARG A 55 1.98 -2.19 -13.57
C ARG A 55 2.51 -3.58 -13.90
N GLU A 56 1.80 -4.32 -14.74
CA GLU A 56 2.21 -5.64 -15.20
C GLU A 56 2.57 -5.59 -16.68
N THR A 57 3.57 -6.37 -17.11
CA THR A 57 3.82 -6.56 -18.55
C THR A 57 2.57 -7.14 -19.22
N PHE A 58 2.23 -6.62 -20.40
CA PHE A 58 1.02 -7.05 -21.08
C PHE A 58 1.08 -8.50 -21.51
N GLN A 59 0.10 -9.27 -21.04
CA GLN A 59 -0.23 -10.59 -21.54
C GLN A 59 -1.73 -10.61 -21.83
N GLU A 60 -2.12 -10.98 -23.05
CA GLU A 60 -3.50 -10.86 -23.51
C GLU A 60 -4.50 -11.63 -22.63
N LYS A 61 -4.19 -12.88 -22.30
CA LYS A 61 -5.01 -13.69 -21.40
C LYS A 61 -5.19 -13.01 -20.03
N ARG A 62 -4.10 -12.51 -19.45
CA ARG A 62 -4.09 -11.85 -18.15
C ARG A 62 -4.90 -10.55 -18.16
N TYR A 63 -4.78 -9.77 -19.24
CA TYR A 63 -5.56 -8.54 -19.43
C TYR A 63 -7.06 -8.81 -19.36
N TYR A 64 -7.54 -9.82 -20.06
CA TYR A 64 -8.97 -10.17 -20.04
C TYR A 64 -9.42 -10.78 -18.71
N GLU A 65 -8.56 -11.51 -17.99
CA GLU A 65 -8.84 -11.97 -16.63
C GLU A 65 -9.01 -10.78 -15.67
N LEU A 66 -8.08 -9.83 -15.68
CA LEU A 66 -8.14 -8.64 -14.84
C LEU A 66 -9.34 -7.76 -15.18
N LEU A 67 -9.67 -7.59 -16.46
CA LEU A 67 -10.87 -6.87 -16.89
C LEU A 67 -12.16 -7.50 -16.34
N LYS A 68 -12.24 -8.83 -16.26
CA LYS A 68 -13.39 -9.52 -15.68
C LYS A 68 -13.46 -9.32 -14.17
N ILE A 69 -12.31 -9.44 -13.49
CA ILE A 69 -12.20 -9.28 -12.03
C ILE A 69 -12.61 -7.86 -11.62
N PHE A 70 -12.09 -6.84 -12.31
CA PHE A 70 -12.25 -5.44 -11.93
C PHE A 70 -13.40 -4.73 -12.64
N ARG A 71 -14.26 -5.43 -13.40
CA ARG A 71 -15.26 -4.78 -14.26
C ARG A 71 -16.19 -3.84 -13.50
N ASN A 72 -16.57 -4.21 -12.28
CA ASN A 72 -17.51 -3.45 -11.47
C ASN A 72 -16.81 -2.26 -10.81
N GLU A 73 -15.58 -2.47 -10.37
CA GLU A 73 -14.68 -1.49 -9.76
C GLU A 73 -14.31 -0.41 -10.78
N ILE A 74 -13.90 -0.79 -11.99
CA ILE A 74 -13.54 0.13 -13.09
C ILE A 74 -14.67 1.13 -13.32
N ASN A 75 -15.89 0.63 -13.56
CA ASN A 75 -17.04 1.48 -13.86
C ASN A 75 -17.39 2.45 -12.73
N TYR A 76 -17.27 2.01 -11.48
CA TYR A 76 -17.57 2.83 -10.32
C TYR A 76 -16.48 3.90 -10.11
N TYR A 77 -15.21 3.49 -10.10
CA TYR A 77 -14.10 4.38 -9.76
C TYR A 77 -13.73 5.36 -10.86
N GLU A 78 -13.83 4.97 -12.14
CA GLU A 78 -13.58 5.89 -13.25
C GLU A 78 -14.60 7.03 -13.27
N LYS A 79 -15.87 6.71 -12.98
CA LYS A 79 -16.94 7.71 -12.86
C LYS A 79 -16.78 8.60 -11.62
N CYS A 80 -16.42 8.03 -10.47
CA CYS A 80 -16.37 8.78 -9.21
C CYS A 80 -15.07 9.56 -9.01
N LEU A 81 -13.95 9.11 -9.58
CA LEU A 81 -12.62 9.70 -9.32
C LEU A 81 -12.03 10.42 -10.54
N GLY A 82 -12.66 10.31 -11.72
CA GLY A 82 -12.20 10.96 -12.95
C GLY A 82 -10.80 10.53 -13.38
N ARG A 83 -10.42 9.29 -13.08
CA ARG A 83 -9.12 8.70 -13.43
C ARG A 83 -9.30 7.27 -13.91
N ASN A 84 -8.51 6.86 -14.90
CA ASN A 84 -8.49 5.49 -15.40
C ASN A 84 -8.05 4.55 -14.28
N PHE A 85 -8.97 3.69 -13.84
CA PHE A 85 -8.68 2.67 -12.83
C PHE A 85 -7.94 1.48 -13.44
N PHE A 86 -8.11 1.30 -14.76
CA PHE A 86 -7.52 0.23 -15.53
C PHE A 86 -7.18 0.75 -16.93
N GLU A 87 -5.91 0.72 -17.31
CA GLU A 87 -5.45 1.24 -18.60
C GLU A 87 -4.35 0.38 -19.22
N LEU A 88 -4.31 0.35 -20.54
CA LEU A 88 -3.19 -0.19 -21.30
C LEU A 88 -2.24 0.96 -21.63
N ILE A 89 -0.97 0.84 -21.24
CA ILE A 89 0.05 1.87 -21.49
C ILE A 89 1.18 1.30 -22.34
N ASN A 90 1.75 2.16 -23.20
CA ASN A 90 2.97 1.85 -23.95
C ASN A 90 4.12 2.67 -23.36
N GLN A 91 5.21 2.02 -22.99
CA GLN A 91 6.39 2.68 -22.47
C GLN A 91 7.64 2.00 -23.04
N ASN A 92 8.53 2.77 -23.66
CA ASN A 92 9.79 2.28 -24.25
C ASN A 92 9.62 1.12 -25.25
N GLY A 93 8.50 1.11 -26.00
CA GLY A 93 8.20 0.04 -26.97
C GLY A 93 7.56 -1.21 -26.37
N GLU A 94 7.39 -1.27 -25.06
CA GLU A 94 6.72 -2.37 -24.36
C GLU A 94 5.30 -1.98 -23.94
N LYS A 95 4.38 -2.96 -23.99
CA LYS A 95 2.99 -2.83 -23.53
C LYS A 95 2.89 -3.25 -22.08
N PHE A 96 2.19 -2.45 -21.28
CA PHE A 96 1.87 -2.77 -19.89
C PHE A 96 0.38 -2.60 -19.61
N ILE A 97 -0.10 -3.39 -18.66
CA ILE A 97 -1.40 -3.24 -18.03
C ILE A 97 -1.14 -2.45 -16.74
N LYS A 98 -1.81 -1.31 -16.58
CA LYS A 98 -1.78 -0.56 -15.34
C LYS A 98 -3.15 -0.57 -14.71
N TYR A 99 -3.21 -0.85 -13.43
CA TYR A 99 -4.46 -0.87 -12.68
C TYR A 99 -4.22 -0.53 -11.23
N SER A 100 -5.24 -0.05 -10.54
CA SER A 100 -5.15 0.26 -9.11
C SER A 100 -5.85 -0.83 -8.28
N ILE A 101 -5.37 -1.06 -7.06
CA ILE A 101 -6.11 -1.81 -6.05
C ILE A 101 -6.37 -0.88 -4.87
N LEU A 102 -7.57 -0.97 -4.31
CA LEU A 102 -7.93 -0.24 -3.10
C LEU A 102 -7.78 -1.12 -1.87
N ILE A 103 -7.21 -0.53 -0.81
CA ILE A 103 -7.25 -1.07 0.54
C ILE A 103 -7.93 -0.04 1.45
N GLN A 104 -8.68 -0.51 2.44
CA GLN A 104 -9.22 0.35 3.49
C GLN A 104 -8.09 0.81 4.42
N SER A 105 -7.99 2.10 4.70
CA SER A 105 -6.94 2.63 5.59
C SER A 105 -6.94 1.95 6.96
N GLN A 106 -8.14 1.65 7.48
CA GLN A 106 -8.31 0.93 8.76
C GLN A 106 -7.60 -0.44 8.78
N VAL A 107 -7.59 -1.18 7.67
CA VAL A 107 -6.89 -2.47 7.60
C VAL A 107 -5.38 -2.24 7.68
N VAL A 108 -4.88 -1.19 7.02
CA VAL A 108 -3.46 -0.83 7.07
C VAL A 108 -3.07 -0.37 8.47
N ASP A 109 -3.88 0.51 9.08
CA ASP A 109 -3.68 1.02 10.44
C ASP A 109 -3.68 -0.11 11.48
N GLN A 110 -4.57 -1.10 11.32
CA GLN A 110 -4.59 -2.29 12.17
C GLN A 110 -3.29 -3.10 12.07
N ASN A 111 -2.74 -3.27 10.86
CA ASN A 111 -1.47 -3.98 10.70
C ASN A 111 -0.31 -3.21 11.34
N ILE A 112 -0.26 -1.88 11.18
CA ILE A 112 0.74 -1.04 11.86
C ILE A 112 0.62 -1.20 13.38
N ASN A 113 -0.60 -1.16 13.93
CA ASN A 113 -0.81 -1.33 15.37
C ASN A 113 -0.38 -2.71 15.87
N ILE A 114 -0.69 -3.79 15.12
CA ILE A 114 -0.23 -5.14 15.44
C ILE A 114 1.30 -5.16 15.51
N ASP A 115 1.99 -4.60 14.52
CA ASP A 115 3.46 -4.56 14.53
C ASP A 115 3.99 -3.74 15.71
N LEU A 116 3.41 -2.57 16.00
CA LEU A 116 3.80 -1.74 17.15
C LEU A 116 3.65 -2.50 18.47
N PHE A 117 2.57 -3.25 18.64
CA PHE A 117 2.26 -3.95 19.88
C PHE A 117 3.04 -5.26 20.02
N GLU A 118 3.11 -6.07 18.97
CA GLU A 118 3.71 -7.41 19.00
C GLU A 118 5.23 -7.37 18.79
N SER A 119 5.70 -6.56 17.85
CA SER A 119 7.12 -6.55 17.45
C SER A 119 7.93 -5.49 18.20
N TYR A 120 7.31 -4.39 18.60
CA TYR A 120 8.01 -3.27 19.25
C TYR A 120 7.53 -2.97 20.69
N ASN A 121 6.64 -3.81 21.25
CA ASN A 121 6.16 -3.75 22.64
C ASN A 121 5.55 -2.40 23.07
N PHE A 122 4.96 -1.66 22.13
CA PHE A 122 4.20 -0.46 22.44
C PHE A 122 2.84 -0.86 23.07
N LYS A 123 2.36 -0.14 24.09
CA LYS A 123 1.07 -0.42 24.74
C LYS A 123 0.07 0.69 24.42
N GLU A 124 -1.21 0.36 24.40
CA GLU A 124 -2.29 1.34 24.15
C GLU A 124 -2.24 2.53 25.12
N ASN A 125 -1.83 2.28 26.36
CA ASN A 125 -1.76 3.29 27.43
C ASN A 125 -0.46 4.11 27.43
N ASP A 126 0.46 3.88 26.49
CA ASP A 126 1.72 4.62 26.42
C ASP A 126 1.52 6.04 25.85
N MET A 127 0.35 6.32 25.24
CA MET A 127 -0.03 7.62 24.69
C MET A 127 -1.50 7.93 24.98
N ASN A 128 -1.81 9.21 25.15
CA ASN A 128 -3.19 9.69 25.23
C ASN A 128 -3.82 9.86 23.83
N GLU A 129 -5.12 10.15 23.78
CA GLU A 129 -5.87 10.26 22.52
C GLU A 129 -5.33 11.36 21.59
N ASP A 130 -4.92 12.52 22.12
CA ASP A 130 -4.38 13.62 21.32
C ASP A 130 -3.02 13.28 20.74
N GLU A 131 -2.18 12.59 21.51
CA GLU A 131 -0.88 12.08 21.05
C GLU A 131 -1.06 11.04 19.93
N TRP A 132 -2.00 10.11 20.09
CA TRP A 132 -2.36 9.14 19.05
C TRP A 132 -2.86 9.82 17.79
N PHE A 133 -3.73 10.82 17.93
CA PHE A 133 -4.23 11.62 16.82
C PHE A 133 -3.09 12.33 16.08
N ASN A 134 -2.18 12.96 16.81
CA ASN A 134 -1.03 13.65 16.21
C ASN A 134 -0.10 12.68 15.48
N LEU A 135 0.15 11.50 16.05
CA LEU A 135 0.95 10.46 15.43
C LEU A 135 0.34 9.96 14.12
N GLN A 136 -0.95 9.64 14.11
CA GLN A 136 -1.62 9.12 12.91
C GLN A 136 -1.67 10.15 11.76
N ASN A 137 -1.49 11.43 12.07
CA ASN A 137 -1.37 12.51 11.10
C ASN A 137 0.09 12.84 10.70
N SER A 138 1.08 12.23 11.35
CA SER A 138 2.51 12.43 11.07
C SER A 138 2.94 11.87 9.72
N ASP A 139 4.11 12.30 9.24
CA ASP A 139 4.66 11.79 7.99
C ASP A 139 5.26 10.39 8.15
N GLU A 140 5.72 10.04 9.34
CA GLU A 140 6.19 8.72 9.73
C GLU A 140 5.07 7.69 9.63
N TRP A 141 3.88 8.01 10.15
CA TRP A 141 2.71 7.16 10.03
C TRP A 141 2.30 6.95 8.57
N LYS A 142 2.26 8.02 7.77
CA LYS A 142 1.95 7.93 6.33
C LYS A 142 2.95 7.04 5.59
N LYS A 143 4.25 7.13 5.93
CA LYS A 143 5.29 6.25 5.35
C LYS A 143 5.05 4.80 5.73
N ALA A 144 4.73 4.51 6.99
CA ALA A 144 4.36 3.16 7.44
C ALA A 144 3.11 2.64 6.71
N GLN A 145 2.07 3.47 6.57
CA GLN A 145 0.86 3.12 5.82
C GLN A 145 1.16 2.77 4.35
N ILE A 146 2.02 3.55 3.68
CA ILE A 146 2.45 3.25 2.31
C ILE A 146 3.11 1.88 2.24
N GLN A 147 3.99 1.59 3.18
CA GLN A 147 4.77 0.35 3.21
C GLN A 147 3.88 -0.87 3.47
N VAL A 148 3.09 -0.83 4.53
CA VAL A 148 2.16 -1.90 4.90
C VAL A 148 1.11 -2.14 3.81
N ALA A 149 0.59 -1.07 3.18
CA ALA A 149 -0.35 -1.22 2.07
C ALA A 149 0.28 -1.97 0.88
N ARG A 150 1.54 -1.70 0.55
CA ARG A 150 2.26 -2.43 -0.51
C ARG A 150 2.46 -3.89 -0.16
N GLU A 151 2.83 -4.18 1.08
CA GLU A 151 3.04 -5.56 1.52
C GLU A 151 1.76 -6.38 1.44
N ILE A 152 0.64 -5.83 1.92
CA ILE A 152 -0.67 -6.48 1.85
C ILE A 152 -1.01 -6.79 0.39
N ILE A 153 -0.84 -5.82 -0.52
CA ILE A 153 -1.06 -6.04 -1.96
C ILE A 153 -0.12 -7.09 -2.52
N SER A 154 1.18 -6.99 -2.23
CA SER A 154 2.19 -7.92 -2.74
C SER A 154 1.89 -9.35 -2.31
N THR A 155 1.53 -9.54 -1.04
CA THR A 155 1.12 -10.84 -0.49
C THR A 155 -0.16 -11.35 -1.13
N MET A 156 -1.15 -10.48 -1.34
CA MET A 156 -2.40 -10.84 -2.02
C MET A 156 -2.15 -11.26 -3.46
N LEU A 157 -1.31 -10.52 -4.20
CA LEU A 157 -0.96 -10.84 -5.58
C LEU A 157 -0.21 -12.17 -5.64
N LEU A 158 0.80 -12.37 -4.78
CA LEU A 158 1.56 -13.62 -4.73
C LEU A 158 0.68 -14.85 -4.48
N LYS A 159 -0.35 -14.76 -3.62
CA LYS A 159 -1.30 -15.86 -3.37
C LYS A 159 -2.23 -16.17 -4.54
N ARG A 160 -2.40 -15.23 -5.48
CA ARG A 160 -3.23 -15.42 -6.69
C ARG A 160 -2.45 -16.07 -7.84
N PHE A 161 -1.14 -16.32 -7.66
CA PHE A 161 -0.20 -16.91 -8.63
C PHE A 161 0.61 -18.05 -7.99
#